data_AF-A0ABD0QWY3-F1
#
_entry.id   AF-A0ABD0QWY3-F1
#
_cell.length_a   1.000
_cell.length_b   1.000
_cell.length_c   1.000
_cell.angle_alpha   90.00
_cell.angle_beta   90.00
_cell.angle_gamma   90.00
#
_symmetry.space_group_name_H-M   'P 1'
#
loop_
_entity.id
_entity.type
_entity.pdbx_description
1 polymer ?
#
loop_
_entity_poly.entity_id
_entity_poly.type
_entity_poly.pdbx_seq_one_letter_code
_entity_poly.pdbx_strand_id
1 'polypeptide(L)'
;YWPAERSARYQYFVVDPMAEYNMPQYILREFKVTDARDGQSRTIRQFQFTDWPEQGVPKTGEGFIDFIGQVHKTKEQFGQDGPITVHC
;
A
#
# COMPACT_ATOMS: atom_id res chain seq x y z
N TYR A 1 2.27 -11.15 1.92
CA TYR A 1 2.98 -11.19 0.61
C TYR A 1 3.97 -10.01 0.47
N TRP A 2 4.32 -9.32 1.55
CA TRP A 2 5.29 -8.22 1.58
C TRP A 2 6.34 -8.48 2.68
N PRO A 3 7.57 -7.94 2.55
CA PRO A 3 8.55 -7.94 3.62
C PRO A 3 8.27 -6.85 4.67
N ALA A 4 8.71 -7.04 5.91
CA ALA A 4 8.60 -6.04 6.98
C ALA A 4 9.97 -5.59 7.52
N GLU A 5 10.82 -6.52 7.93
CA GLU A 5 12.09 -6.19 8.59
C GLU A 5 13.29 -6.08 7.64
N ARG A 6 13.28 -6.87 6.55
CA ARG A 6 14.40 -7.00 5.62
C ARG A 6 13.88 -7.15 4.20
N SER A 7 14.70 -6.76 3.24
CA SER A 7 14.41 -6.94 1.82
C SER A 7 14.06 -8.38 1.49
N ALA A 8 13.06 -8.58 0.63
CA ALA A 8 12.70 -9.89 0.11
C ALA A 8 12.77 -9.89 -1.42
N ARG A 9 13.11 -11.04 -1.99
CA ARG A 9 13.16 -11.24 -3.44
C ARG A 9 11.99 -12.11 -3.91
N TYR A 10 11.22 -11.61 -4.86
CA TYR A 10 10.13 -12.30 -5.53
C TYR A 10 10.43 -12.38 -7.03
N GLN A 11 10.95 -13.53 -7.47
CA GLN A 11 11.52 -13.71 -8.82
C GLN A 11 12.59 -12.65 -9.16
N TYR A 12 12.29 -11.77 -10.11
CA TYR A 12 13.19 -10.71 -10.58
C TYR A 12 13.11 -9.44 -9.72
N PHE A 13 12.10 -9.31 -8.86
CA PHE A 13 11.88 -8.10 -8.09
C PHE A 13 12.45 -8.24 -6.68
N VAL A 14 13.26 -7.27 -6.27
CA VAL A 14 13.69 -7.07 -4.88
C VAL A 14 12.81 -5.99 -4.29
N VAL A 15 12.18 -6.29 -3.15
CA VAL A 15 11.26 -5.41 -2.44
C VAL A 15 11.90 -5.03 -1.11
N ASP A 16 12.23 -3.75 -0.97
CA ASP A 16 12.82 -3.17 0.23
C ASP A 16 11.72 -2.45 1.05
N PRO A 17 11.46 -2.82 2.31
CA PRO A 17 10.57 -2.07 3.18
C PRO A 17 11.21 -0.73 3.56
N MET A 18 10.53 0.38 3.26
CA MET A 18 11.06 1.73 3.46
C MET A 18 10.47 2.41 4.69
N ALA A 19 9.15 2.34 4.83
CA ALA A 19 8.42 2.99 5.92
C ALA A 19 7.09 2.28 6.18
N GLU A 20 6.64 2.35 7.43
CA GLU A 20 5.31 1.93 7.86
C GLU A 20 4.71 3.01 8.75
N TYR A 21 3.49 3.43 8.42
CA TYR A 21 2.72 4.42 9.16
C TYR A 21 1.42 3.80 9.64
N ASN A 22 1.27 3.75 10.96
CA ASN A 22 0.07 3.26 11.62
C ASN A 22 -0.91 4.43 11.81
N MET A 23 -1.96 4.46 10.99
CA MET A 23 -3.06 5.42 11.09
C MET A 23 -4.23 4.77 11.84
N PRO A 24 -5.20 5.54 12.36
CA PRO A 24 -6.27 4.96 13.17
C PRO A 24 -7.07 3.83 12.48
N GLN A 25 -7.28 3.92 11.17
CA GLN A 25 -8.16 3.01 10.41
C GLN A 25 -7.44 2.23 9.30
N TYR A 26 -6.16 2.52 9.07
CA TYR A 26 -5.39 1.87 8.04
C TYR A 26 -3.88 1.91 8.34
N ILE A 27 -3.14 1.05 7.66
CA ILE A 27 -1.68 1.05 7.65
C ILE A 27 -1.22 1.46 6.26
N LEU A 28 -0.33 2.45 6.19
CA LEU A 28 0.38 2.80 4.96
C LEU A 28 1.78 2.21 5.02
N ARG A 29 2.11 1.36 4.04
CA ARG A 29 3.48 0.87 3.85
C ARG A 29 4.07 1.42 2.56
N GLU A 30 5.31 1.87 2.62
CA GLU A 30 6.10 2.24 1.46
C GLU A 30 7.19 1.21 1.20
N PHE A 31 7.31 0.80 -0.06
CA PHE A 31 8.32 -0.12 -0.53
C PHE A 31 9.09 0.50 -1.68
N LYS A 32 10.38 0.22 -1.76
CA LYS A 32 11.13 0.36 -3.01
C LYS A 32 11.16 -1.00 -3.69
N VAL A 33 10.72 -1.06 -4.94
CA VAL A 33 10.75 -2.28 -5.76
C VAL A 33 11.78 -2.07 -6.85
N THR A 34 12.79 -2.92 -6.88
CA THR A 34 13.87 -2.89 -7.86
C THR A 34 13.81 -4.14 -8.74
N ASP A 35 13.79 -3.96 -10.05
CA ASP A 35 13.95 -5.06 -11.01
C ASP A 35 15.43 -5.42 -11.12
N ALA A 36 15.79 -6.63 -10.69
CA ALA A 36 17.17 -7.10 -10.67
C ALA A 36 17.75 -7.39 -12.07
N ARG A 37 16.92 -7.36 -13.12
CA ARG A 37 17.35 -7.62 -14.51
C ARG A 37 18.02 -6.40 -15.13
N ASP A 38 17.52 -5.20 -14.83
CA ASP A 38 17.98 -3.94 -15.41
C ASP A 38 18.28 -2.85 -14.37
N GLY A 39 18.02 -3.10 -13.09
CA GLY A 39 18.29 -2.18 -11.98
C GLY A 39 17.26 -1.05 -11.83
N GLN A 40 16.21 -0.99 -12.66
CA GLN A 40 15.19 0.04 -12.54
C GLN A 40 14.40 -0.13 -11.24
N SER A 41 13.99 0.99 -10.63
CA SER A 41 13.24 0.95 -9.38
C SER A 41 12.03 1.89 -9.37
N ARG A 42 11.03 1.52 -8.56
CA ARG A 42 9.79 2.30 -8.34
C ARG A 42 9.41 2.26 -6.87
N THR A 43 8.73 3.30 -6.40
CA THR A 43 8.09 3.31 -5.09
C THR A 43 6.70 2.71 -5.19
N ILE A 44 6.38 1.74 -4.34
CA ILE A 44 5.05 1.17 -4.18
C ILE A 44 4.49 1.57 -2.82
N ARG A 45 3.25 2.04 -2.81
CA ARG A 45 2.51 2.37 -1.58
C ARG A 45 1.35 1.41 -1.41
N GLN A 46 1.35 0.67 -0.32
CA GLN A 46 0.27 -0.23 0.06
C GLN A 46 -0.56 0.43 1.15
N PHE A 47 -1.86 0.54 0.91
CA PHE A 47 -2.84 1.01 1.87
C PHE A 47 -3.65 -0.21 2.36
N GLN A 48 -3.53 -0.55 3.64
CA GLN A 48 -4.28 -1.64 4.24
C GLN A 48 -5.33 -1.07 5.19
N PHE A 49 -6.60 -1.08 4.80
CA PHE A 49 -7.70 -0.73 5.71
C PHE A 49 -7.82 -1.82 6.78
N THR A 50 -7.81 -1.43 8.06
CA THR A 50 -7.76 -2.36 9.20
C THR A 50 -9.03 -2.35 10.04
N ASP A 51 -9.93 -1.39 9.81
CA ASP A 51 -11.14 -1.19 10.63
C ASP A 51 -12.39 -1.88 10.04
N TRP A 52 -12.20 -2.79 9.07
CA TRP A 52 -13.30 -3.62 8.56
C TRP A 52 -13.53 -4.79 9.51
N PRO A 53 -14.76 -4.97 10.05
CA PRO A 53 -15.03 -6.02 11.02
C PRO A 53 -14.99 -7.42 10.38
N GLU A 54 -14.51 -8.42 11.12
CA GLU A 54 -14.50 -9.82 10.65
C GLU A 54 -15.90 -10.35 10.32
N GLN A 55 -16.92 -9.82 10.99
CA GLN A 55 -18.32 -10.17 10.77
C GLN A 55 -19.14 -8.93 10.43
N GLY A 56 -19.89 -9.00 9.33
CA GLY A 56 -20.77 -7.91 8.90
C GLY A 56 -20.00 -6.79 8.18
N VAL A 57 -20.43 -5.55 8.44
CA VAL A 57 -19.91 -4.34 7.79
C VAL A 57 -19.72 -3.23 8.84
N PRO A 58 -18.86 -2.22 8.58
CA PRO A 58 -18.73 -1.07 9.46
C PRO A 58 -20.08 -0.40 9.76
N LYS A 59 -20.27 0.04 11.01
CA LYS A 59 -21.53 0.70 11.44
C LYS A 59 -21.77 2.03 10.73
N THR A 60 -20.68 2.72 10.37
CA THR A 60 -20.69 3.96 9.61
C THR A 60 -19.68 3.86 8.46
N GLY A 61 -19.93 4.58 7.37
CA GLY A 61 -19.05 4.60 6.20
C GLY A 61 -17.92 5.62 6.27
N GLU A 62 -17.91 6.48 7.29
CA GLU A 62 -17.01 7.65 7.38
C GLU A 62 -15.53 7.29 7.25
N GLY A 63 -15.08 6.28 7.99
CA GLY A 63 -13.68 5.85 7.94
C GLY A 63 -13.26 5.26 6.60
N PHE A 64 -14.15 4.51 5.95
CA PHE A 64 -13.86 3.94 4.64
C PHE A 64 -13.87 5.01 3.54
N ILE A 65 -14.73 6.04 3.67
CA ILE A 65 -14.74 7.19 2.76
C ILE A 65 -13.45 8.01 2.89
N ASP A 66 -13.00 8.32 4.12
CA ASP A 66 -11.72 9.01 4.32
C ASP A 66 -10.56 8.19 3.77
N PHE A 67 -10.53 6.87 4.02
CA PHE A 67 -9.53 5.96 3.47
C PHE A 67 -9.45 6.01 1.94
N ILE A 68 -10.58 5.93 1.23
CA ILE A 68 -10.64 6.09 -0.23
C ILE A 68 -10.08 7.46 -0.64
N GLY A 69 -10.46 8.53 0.08
CA GLY A 69 -9.93 9.87 -0.13
C GLY A 69 -8.40 9.93 -0.04
N GLN A 70 -7.81 9.31 0.98
CA GLN A 70 -6.34 9.26 1.14
C GLN A 70 -5.64 8.49 0.01
N VAL A 71 -6.21 7.37 -0.45
CA VAL A 71 -5.66 6.60 -1.58
C VAL A 71 -5.64 7.45 -2.86
N HIS A 72 -6.76 8.10 -3.19
CA HIS A 72 -6.88 8.91 -4.40
C HIS A 72 -6.01 10.17 -4.34
N LYS A 73 -5.99 10.87 -3.20
CA LYS A 73 -5.12 12.02 -2.98
C LYS A 73 -3.65 11.63 -3.16
N THR A 74 -3.24 10.48 -2.64
CA THR A 74 -1.87 9.98 -2.80
C THR A 74 -1.55 9.66 -4.26
N LYS A 75 -2.48 9.05 -5.00
CA LYS A 75 -2.33 8.78 -6.44
C LYS A 75 -2.08 10.07 -7.22
N GLU A 76 -2.88 11.11 -6.98
CA GLU A 76 -2.76 12.41 -7.65
C GLU A 76 -1.48 13.15 -7.22
N GLN A 77 -1.19 13.20 -5.92
CA GLN A 77 -0.03 13.90 -5.36
C GLN A 77 1.30 13.40 -5.96
N PHE A 78 1.42 12.10 -6.22
CA PHE A 78 2.61 11.51 -6.81
C PHE A 78 2.50 11.28 -8.33
N GLY A 79 1.47 11.83 -8.99
CA GLY A 79 1.32 11.79 -10.44
C GLY A 79 1.30 10.37 -11.01
N GLN A 80 0.59 9.43 -10.37
CA GLN A 80 0.58 8.03 -10.79
C GLN A 80 -0.48 7.79 -11.86
N ASP A 81 -0.04 7.47 -13.08
CA ASP A 81 -0.94 7.14 -14.20
C ASP A 81 -1.46 5.70 -14.14
N GLY A 82 -0.74 4.82 -13.42
CA GLY A 82 -1.07 3.40 -13.30
C GLY A 82 -2.42 3.14 -12.59
N PRO A 83 -3.04 1.97 -12.84
CA PRO A 83 -4.24 1.57 -12.10
C PRO A 83 -3.92 1.30 -10.63
N ILE A 84 -4.92 1.50 -9.77
CA ILE A 84 -4.85 1.07 -8.36
C ILE A 84 -5.22 -0.42 -8.32
N THR A 85 -4.32 -1.26 -7.81
CA THR A 85 -4.63 -2.67 -7.55
C THR A 85 -5.31 -2.80 -6.20
N VAL A 86 -6.49 -3.42 -6.16
CA VAL A 86 -7.29 -3.65 -4.96
C VAL A 86 -7.49 -5.15 -4.77
N HIS A 87 -7.43 -5.61 -3.52
CA HIS A 87 -7.73 -6.99 -3.13
C HIS A 87 -8.30 -7.03 -1.70
N CYS A 88 -8.87 -8.17 -1.31
CA CYS A 88 -9.29 -8.48 0.05
C CYS A 88 -8.89 -9.91 0.44
#